data_AF-A0A251X546-F1
#
_entry.id   AF-A0A251X546-F1
#
_cell.length_a   1.000
_cell.length_b   1.000
_cell.length_c   1.000
_cell.angle_alpha   90.00
_cell.angle_beta   90.00
_cell.angle_gamma   90.00
#
_symmetry.space_group_name_H-M   'P 1'
#
loop_
_entity.id
_entity.type
_entity.pdbx_description
1 polymer ?
#
loop_
_entity_poly.entity_id
_entity_poly.type
_entity_poly.pdbx_seq_one_letter_code
_entity_poly.pdbx_strand_id
1 'polypeptide(L)'
;MTKTYRNFGILIAFVMAMSALSMNVFADSRYAFTVTYLWYGPDINVESIGSGNVYRVGYNSSIETVAGDTVTIIIDDDNNWKTIINERNGKSATINSVRRQ
;
A
#
# COMPACT_ATOMS: atom_id res chain seq x y z
N MET A 1 -26.77 62.02 -13.11
CA MET A 1 -27.58 62.27 -11.90
C MET A 1 -28.80 61.38 -12.03
N THR A 2 -29.14 60.47 -11.11
CA THR A 2 -29.33 60.68 -9.65
C THR A 2 -28.59 59.61 -8.81
N LYS A 3 -28.21 59.94 -7.56
CA LYS A 3 -27.72 58.99 -6.55
C LYS A 3 -28.76 58.86 -5.43
N THR A 4 -28.89 57.67 -4.83
CA THR A 4 -29.18 57.48 -3.38
C THR A 4 -28.72 56.08 -2.96
N TYR A 5 -28.25 55.99 -1.72
CA TYR A 5 -27.82 54.77 -1.03
C TYR A 5 -28.85 54.46 0.10
N ARG A 6 -28.84 53.36 0.87
CA ARG A 6 -27.80 52.39 1.23
C ARG A 6 -28.50 51.20 1.92
N ASN A 7 -27.93 49.99 1.93
CA ASN A 7 -28.09 49.12 3.10
C ASN A 7 -26.91 48.13 3.24
N PHE A 8 -26.37 48.04 4.45
CA PHE A 8 -25.19 47.26 4.81
C PHE A 8 -25.59 45.99 5.56
N GLY A 9 -24.88 44.89 5.29
CA GLY A 9 -24.62 43.84 6.27
C GLY A 9 -25.48 42.59 6.18
N ILE A 10 -24.82 41.46 6.50
CA ILE A 10 -25.39 40.12 6.75
C ILE A 10 -25.89 39.46 5.43
N LEU A 11 -25.30 38.36 4.94
CA LEU A 11 -24.89 37.18 5.69
C LEU A 11 -23.62 36.50 5.12
N ILE A 12 -22.55 36.42 5.92
CA ILE A 12 -21.46 35.46 5.69
C ILE A 12 -21.94 34.10 6.22
N ALA A 13 -22.61 33.29 5.39
CA ALA A 13 -22.99 31.92 5.73
C ALA A 13 -23.35 31.04 4.50
N PHE A 14 -22.39 30.85 3.60
CA PHE A 14 -22.14 29.51 3.04
C PHE A 14 -20.82 29.05 3.69
N VAL A 15 -20.82 28.61 4.95
CA VAL A 15 -21.12 27.20 5.32
C VAL A 15 -20.44 26.30 4.28
N MET A 16 -19.14 26.03 4.38
CA MET A 16 -18.50 25.26 5.47
C MET A 16 -19.31 24.01 5.86
N ALA A 17 -19.86 23.31 4.86
CA ALA A 17 -20.47 21.98 5.00
C ALA A 17 -20.31 21.10 3.76
N MET A 18 -19.12 21.09 3.14
CA MET A 18 -18.56 19.81 2.71
C MET A 18 -17.62 19.38 3.82
N SER A 19 -18.19 18.69 4.80
CA SER A 19 -17.44 17.92 5.77
C SER A 19 -16.42 17.10 5.01
N ALA A 20 -15.13 17.32 5.28
CA ALA A 20 -14.13 16.34 4.95
C ALA A 20 -14.57 15.05 5.66
N LEU A 21 -15.09 14.09 4.88
CA LEU A 21 -15.07 12.70 5.30
C LEU A 21 -13.62 12.43 5.65
N SER A 22 -13.37 12.17 6.93
CA SER A 22 -12.09 11.66 7.39
C SER A 22 -11.94 10.28 6.76
N MET A 23 -11.44 10.27 5.52
CA MET A 23 -10.83 9.10 4.93
C MET A 23 -9.66 8.77 5.85
N ASN A 24 -9.91 7.87 6.79
CA ASN A 24 -8.87 7.04 7.37
C ASN A 24 -8.34 6.21 6.21
N VAL A 25 -7.42 6.81 5.44
CA VAL A 25 -6.58 6.10 4.51
C VAL A 25 -5.63 5.29 5.39
N PHE A 26 -6.02 4.06 5.68
CA PHE A 26 -5.07 3.05 6.13
C PHE A 26 -4.01 2.96 5.02
N ALA A 27 -2.78 3.38 5.32
CA ALA A 27 -1.77 3.71 4.33
C ALA A 27 -0.97 2.47 3.93
N ASP A 28 -1.66 1.54 3.26
CA ASP A 28 -1.09 0.35 2.61
C ASP A 28 0.17 0.72 1.81
N SER A 29 1.32 0.40 2.42
CA SER A 29 2.63 0.82 1.95
C SER A 29 3.24 -0.26 1.07
N ARG A 30 3.78 0.15 -0.08
CA ARG A 30 4.33 -0.75 -1.11
C ARG A 30 5.86 -0.77 -1.03
N TYR A 31 6.42 -1.97 -0.88
CA TYR A 31 7.86 -2.18 -0.75
C TYR A 31 8.35 -3.19 -1.79
N ALA A 32 9.45 -2.89 -2.46
CA ALA A 32 10.04 -3.75 -3.47
C ALA A 32 11.13 -4.66 -2.87
N PHE A 33 11.10 -5.93 -3.25
CA PHE A 33 12.05 -6.95 -2.83
C PHE A 33 12.51 -7.79 -4.04
N THR A 34 13.71 -8.35 -3.94
CA THR A 34 14.23 -9.34 -4.91
C THR A 34 14.01 -10.75 -4.37
N VAL A 35 13.47 -11.67 -5.17
CA VAL A 35 13.35 -13.09 -4.80
C VAL A 35 14.74 -13.74 -4.83
N THR A 36 15.23 -14.22 -3.69
CA THR A 36 16.58 -14.81 -3.56
C THR A 36 16.57 -16.34 -3.53
N TYR A 37 15.47 -16.96 -3.12
CA TYR A 37 15.35 -18.43 -3.05
C TYR A 37 13.90 -18.89 -3.17
N LEU A 38 13.69 -20.08 -3.74
CA LEU A 38 12.39 -20.76 -3.82
C LEU A 38 12.42 -22.01 -2.93
N TRP A 39 11.47 -22.17 -2.02
CA TRP A 39 11.31 -23.41 -1.26
C TRP A 39 10.40 -24.40 -2.00
N TYR A 40 10.41 -25.67 -1.57
CA TYR A 40 9.43 -26.66 -2.02
C TYR A 40 8.08 -26.41 -1.32
N GLY A 41 7.27 -25.52 -1.90
CA GLY A 41 6.00 -25.06 -1.34
C GLY A 41 5.67 -23.64 -1.82
N PRO A 42 4.68 -22.95 -1.21
CA PRO A 42 4.32 -21.58 -1.54
C PRO A 42 5.16 -20.55 -0.74
N ASP A 43 6.41 -20.91 -0.46
CA ASP A 43 7.34 -20.15 0.37
C ASP A 43 8.55 -19.71 -0.47
N ILE A 44 8.95 -18.46 -0.32
CA ILE A 44 10.15 -17.90 -0.97
C ILE A 44 10.97 -17.11 0.04
N ASN A 45 12.27 -16.94 -0.23
CA ASN A 45 13.05 -15.87 0.42
C ASN A 45 13.05 -14.63 -0.48
N VAL A 46 12.88 -13.47 0.15
CA VAL A 46 12.95 -12.16 -0.49
C VAL A 46 13.94 -11.26 0.26
N GLU A 47 14.71 -10.47 -0.48
CA GLU A 47 15.64 -9.47 0.06
C GLU A 47 15.10 -8.06 -0.19
N SER A 48 15.05 -7.25 0.87
CA SER A 48 14.56 -5.87 0.80
C SER A 48 15.55 -4.97 0.07
N ILE A 49 15.15 -4.42 -1.08
CA ILE A 49 16.03 -3.55 -1.89
C ILE A 49 16.49 -2.31 -1.10
N GLY A 50 15.65 -1.78 -0.21
CA GLY A 50 15.98 -0.63 0.62
C GLY A 50 16.81 -0.91 1.87
N SER A 51 16.97 -2.17 2.29
CA SER A 51 17.61 -2.49 3.59
C SER A 51 18.52 -3.72 3.63
N GLY A 52 18.61 -4.52 2.56
CA GLY A 52 19.38 -5.77 2.51
C GLY A 52 18.84 -6.89 3.44
N ASN A 53 17.72 -6.65 4.12
CA ASN A 53 17.14 -7.61 5.04
C ASN A 53 16.45 -8.75 4.29
N VAL A 54 16.75 -10.00 4.66
CA VAL A 54 16.15 -11.20 4.07
C VAL A 54 14.99 -11.73 4.90
N TYR A 55 13.90 -12.10 4.23
CA TYR A 55 12.68 -12.63 4.84
C TYR A 55 12.24 -13.87 4.08
N ARG A 56 11.85 -14.93 4.80
CA ARG A 56 11.03 -16.01 4.27
C ARG A 56 9.57 -15.58 4.33
N VAL A 57 8.86 -15.67 3.21
CA VAL A 57 7.47 -15.27 3.03
C VAL A 57 6.69 -16.46 2.49
N GLY A 58 5.65 -16.88 3.23
CA GLY A 58 4.68 -17.88 2.79
C GLY A 58 3.39 -17.20 2.33
N TYR A 59 2.78 -17.73 1.27
CA TYR A 59 1.55 -17.18 0.68
C TYR A 59 0.57 -18.29 0.24
N ASN A 60 -0.66 -17.93 -0.11
CA ASN A 60 -1.75 -18.92 -0.29
C ASN A 60 -1.92 -19.47 -1.73
N SER A 61 -1.29 -18.88 -2.74
CA SER A 61 -1.48 -19.25 -4.15
C SER A 61 -0.24 -18.98 -4.99
N SER A 62 0.03 -19.82 -6.01
CA SER A 62 1.21 -19.64 -6.88
C SER A 62 1.16 -18.30 -7.63
N ILE A 63 2.25 -17.54 -7.53
CA ILE A 63 2.51 -16.30 -8.29
C ILE A 63 3.62 -16.50 -9.36
N GLU A 64 4.04 -17.75 -9.58
CA GLU A 64 5.04 -18.15 -10.59
C GLU A 64 6.33 -17.31 -10.53
N THR A 65 6.85 -17.07 -9.33
CA THR A 65 8.15 -16.42 -9.09
C THR A 65 9.32 -17.32 -9.44
N VAL A 66 10.41 -16.72 -9.95
CA VAL A 66 11.75 -17.34 -9.98
C VAL A 66 12.75 -16.50 -9.18
N ALA A 67 13.88 -17.09 -8.81
CA ALA A 67 14.97 -16.33 -8.20
C ALA A 67 15.47 -15.24 -9.17
N GLY A 68 15.61 -14.01 -8.66
CA GLY A 68 15.89 -12.80 -9.44
C GLY A 68 14.65 -11.99 -9.85
N ASP A 69 13.43 -12.50 -9.70
CA ASP A 69 12.22 -11.68 -9.90
C ASP A 69 12.14 -10.55 -8.85
N THR A 70 11.62 -9.40 -9.27
CA THR A 70 11.18 -8.35 -8.34
C THR A 70 9.74 -8.62 -7.91
N VAL A 71 9.47 -8.57 -6.62
CA VAL A 71 8.13 -8.62 -6.04
C VAL A 71 7.82 -7.33 -5.28
N THR A 72 6.60 -6.83 -5.41
CA THR A 72 6.07 -5.82 -4.49
C THR A 72 5.31 -6.51 -3.37
N ILE A 73 5.57 -6.08 -2.14
CA ILE A 73 4.81 -6.48 -0.97
C ILE A 73 4.04 -5.27 -0.44
N ILE A 74 2.75 -5.47 -0.17
CA ILE A 74 1.87 -4.51 0.50
C ILE A 74 1.87 -4.81 1.99
N ILE A 75 2.18 -3.80 2.79
CA ILE A 75 2.22 -3.86 4.26
C ILE A 75 1.28 -2.78 4.79
N ASP A 76 0.40 -3.11 5.74
CA ASP A 76 -0.50 -2.14 6.37
C ASP A 76 0.20 -1.31 7.47
N ASP A 77 -0.50 -0.29 8.00
CA ASP A 77 0.04 0.61 9.05
C ASP A 77 0.46 -0.11 10.34
N ASP A 78 -0.18 -1.25 10.64
CA ASP A 78 0.13 -2.14 11.76
C ASP A 78 1.33 -3.07 11.46
N ASN A 79 2.02 -2.85 10.33
CA ASN A 79 3.15 -3.63 9.82
C ASN A 79 2.82 -5.10 9.48
N ASN A 80 1.55 -5.42 9.20
CA ASN A 80 1.15 -6.74 8.72
C ASN A 80 1.37 -6.83 7.20
N TRP A 81 2.06 -7.87 6.77
CA TRP A 81 2.31 -8.12 5.35
C TRP A 81 1.07 -8.80 4.74
N LYS A 82 0.41 -8.14 3.79
CA LYS A 82 -0.92 -8.52 3.29
C LYS A 82 -0.86 -9.29 1.98
N THR A 83 -0.14 -8.73 1.01
CA THR A 83 -0.18 -9.17 -0.39
C THR A 83 1.21 -9.15 -0.97
N ILE A 84 1.59 -10.22 -1.67
CA ILE A 84 2.76 -10.27 -2.53
C ILE A 84 2.30 -10.22 -4.00
N ILE A 85 3.03 -9.49 -4.84
CA ILE A 85 2.77 -9.30 -6.27
C ILE A 85 4.07 -9.57 -7.02
N ASN A 86 4.06 -10.47 -8.00
CA ASN A 86 5.18 -10.64 -8.92
C ASN A 86 5.07 -9.60 -10.06
N GLU A 87 6.00 -8.64 -10.10
CA GLU A 87 5.97 -7.54 -11.07
C GLU A 87 6.16 -8.03 -12.52
N ARG A 88 6.74 -9.22 -12.73
CA ARG A 88 6.98 -9.79 -14.06
C ARG A 88 5.70 -10.22 -14.77
N ASN A 89 4.71 -10.73 -14.03
CA ASN A 89 3.50 -11.33 -14.59
C ASN A 89 2.19 -10.78 -13.99
N GLY A 90 2.27 -9.87 -13.02
CA GLY A 90 1.14 -9.26 -12.32
C GLY A 90 0.36 -10.21 -11.38
N LYS A 91 0.81 -11.47 -11.20
CA LYS A 91 0.14 -12.43 -10.32
C LYS A 91 0.40 -12.06 -8.86
N SER A 92 -0.64 -12.17 -8.04
CA SER A 92 -0.60 -11.81 -6.63
C SER A 92 -1.20 -12.90 -5.74
N ALA A 93 -0.80 -12.88 -4.47
CA ALA A 93 -1.28 -13.80 -3.45
C ALA A 93 -1.35 -13.12 -2.07
N THR A 94 -2.29 -13.57 -1.24
CA THR A 94 -2.31 -13.20 0.18
C THR A 94 -1.13 -13.86 0.90
N ILE A 95 -0.39 -13.08 1.68
CA ILE A 95 0.68 -13.54 2.55
C ILE A 95 0.04 -14.15 3.82
N ASN A 96 0.55 -15.30 4.25
CA ASN A 96 0.06 -16.02 5.43
C ASN A 96 1.11 -16.12 6.55
N SER A 97 2.39 -15.90 6.24
CA SER A 97 3.48 -16.01 7.19
C SER A 97 4.70 -15.23 6.70
N VAL A 98 5.41 -14.60 7.65
CA VAL A 98 6.66 -13.89 7.38
C VAL A 98 7.63 -14.19 8.52
N ARG A 99 8.88 -14.53 8.17
CA ARG A 99 9.96 -14.78 9.12
C ARG A 99 11.26 -14.20 8.61
N ARG A 100 11.83 -13.25 9.34
CA ARG A 100 13.21 -12.76 9.11
C ARG A 100 14.20 -13.93 9.20
N GLN A 101 15.13 -13.99 8.25
CA GLN A 101 16.24 -14.95 8.25
C GLN A 101 17.47 -14.38 8.97
#